data_AF-A0A662EKV1-F1
#
_entry.id   AF-A0A662EKV1-F1
#
_cell.length_a   1.000
_cell.length_b   1.000
_cell.length_c   1.000
_cell.angle_alpha   90.00
_cell.angle_beta   90.00
_cell.angle_gamma   90.00
#
_symmetry.space_group_name_H-M   'P 1'
#
loop_
_entity.id
_entity.type
_entity.pdbx_description
1 polymer ?
#
loop_
_entity_poly.entity_id
_entity_poly.type
_entity_poly.pdbx_seq_one_letter_code
_entity_poly.pdbx_strand_id
1 'polypeptide(L)'
;MFKDHPLTGVGLGNYKLNFIPYKAKFLATPRGASYDFYIPRAAQAHNEYVQAIAELGILGILALISFLVVLPLAVWRRLRRNADEADRLDILLYAAGIVAFLVHALVSFPAHLPASSLAVLVIGGLLFSRAYGEESTVPVRLTGWGMKSAIAAVTAIGLSASVIAARDLEANFLMGKGIEQLQLGQYSTAEQTLKRSIRLDFAPRQTYYYLASAQARLGEYDEALANYKRCFTRFVDESVYLIYADLATSRGRTEEARAAVELLLASHPDREIETKARYIEANIALKENDYNGAIDILEELVSDNPNFELAYIGLGNIFLARGMPVNA
;
A
#
# COMPACT_ATOMS: atom_id res chain seq x y z
N MET A 1 -9.97 4.48 8.98
CA MET A 1 -8.88 5.40 8.58
C MET A 1 -9.23 6.82 8.98
N PHE A 2 -10.17 7.50 8.32
CA PHE A 2 -10.55 8.88 8.69
C PHE A 2 -11.01 9.04 10.15
N LYS A 3 -11.86 8.11 10.64
CA LYS A 3 -12.34 8.16 12.04
C LYS A 3 -11.20 8.11 13.06
N ASP A 4 -10.19 7.27 12.82
CA ASP A 4 -9.03 7.10 13.70
C ASP A 4 -8.02 8.27 13.56
N HIS A 5 -7.95 8.90 12.38
CA HIS A 5 -7.03 10.01 12.07
C HIS A 5 -7.71 11.17 11.34
N PRO A 6 -8.63 11.91 11.99
CA PRO A 6 -9.48 12.90 11.31
C PRO A 6 -8.71 14.13 10.80
N LEU A 7 -7.63 14.53 11.48
CA LEU A 7 -6.88 15.73 11.13
C LEU A 7 -5.91 15.51 9.98
N THR A 8 -5.12 14.43 10.05
CA THR A 8 -4.00 14.17 9.15
C THR A 8 -4.26 13.06 8.15
N GLY A 9 -5.32 12.28 8.35
CA GLY A 9 -5.47 10.98 7.70
C GLY A 9 -4.34 10.01 8.08
N VAL A 10 -4.24 8.89 7.36
CA VAL A 10 -3.17 7.90 7.55
C VAL A 10 -1.85 8.30 6.86
N GLY A 11 -1.80 9.47 6.23
CA GLY A 11 -0.67 9.96 5.44
C GLY A 11 -0.79 9.61 3.95
N LEU A 12 -0.25 10.50 3.11
CA LEU A 12 -0.28 10.36 1.65
C LEU A 12 0.41 9.06 1.20
N GLY A 13 -0.29 8.27 0.38
CA GLY A 13 0.19 7.00 -0.16
C GLY A 13 0.15 5.82 0.82
N ASN A 14 -0.38 6.00 2.04
CA ASN A 14 -0.44 4.97 3.06
C ASN A 14 -1.78 4.19 3.08
N TYR A 15 -2.74 4.51 2.21
CA TYR A 15 -4.00 3.74 2.12
C TYR A 15 -3.72 2.25 1.95
N LYS A 16 -2.88 1.89 0.98
CA LYS A 16 -2.46 0.50 0.68
C LYS A 16 -1.72 -0.22 1.82
N LEU A 17 -1.12 0.52 2.74
CA LEU A 17 -0.38 -0.03 3.88
C LEU A 17 -1.34 -0.29 5.05
N ASN A 18 -2.38 0.52 5.16
CA ASN A 18 -3.39 0.40 6.19
C ASN A 18 -4.57 -0.49 5.77
N PHE A 19 -4.67 -0.89 4.50
CA PHE A 19 -5.82 -1.62 3.99
C PHE A 19 -6.12 -2.90 4.78
N ILE A 20 -5.13 -3.77 5.02
CA ILE A 20 -5.33 -5.06 5.70
C ILE A 20 -5.85 -4.88 7.15
N PRO A 21 -5.20 -4.07 8.02
CA PRO A 21 -5.74 -3.79 9.36
C PRO A 21 -7.17 -3.23 9.38
N TYR A 22 -7.50 -2.33 8.45
CA TYR A 22 -8.84 -1.74 8.40
C TYR A 22 -9.87 -2.65 7.72
N LYS A 23 -9.45 -3.55 6.81
CA LYS A 23 -10.28 -4.62 6.25
C LYS A 23 -10.73 -5.56 7.37
N ALA A 24 -9.79 -6.03 8.19
CA ALA A 24 -10.09 -6.87 9.35
C ALA A 24 -11.08 -6.19 10.32
N LYS A 25 -10.82 -4.92 10.69
CA LYS A 25 -11.75 -4.14 11.51
C LYS A 25 -13.14 -3.98 10.88
N PHE A 26 -13.23 -3.80 9.57
CA PHE A 26 -14.51 -3.66 8.87
C PHE A 26 -15.30 -4.98 8.88
N LEU A 27 -14.65 -6.09 8.55
CA LEU A 27 -15.26 -7.42 8.50
C LEU A 27 -15.79 -7.87 9.86
N ALA A 28 -15.16 -7.44 10.95
CA ALA A 28 -15.66 -7.66 12.32
C ALA A 28 -16.96 -6.90 12.67
N THR A 29 -17.42 -5.96 11.83
CA THR A 29 -18.69 -5.24 12.05
C THR A 29 -19.88 -6.03 11.49
N PRO A 30 -21.12 -5.83 11.98
CA PRO A 30 -22.30 -6.49 11.41
C PRO A 30 -22.49 -6.26 9.91
N ARG A 31 -22.08 -5.07 9.43
CA ARG A 31 -22.11 -4.74 8.00
C ARG A 31 -21.00 -5.43 7.22
N GLY A 32 -19.82 -5.62 7.81
CA GLY A 32 -18.73 -6.34 7.17
C GLY A 32 -18.98 -7.84 7.14
N ALA A 33 -19.57 -8.39 8.20
CA ALA A 33 -19.95 -9.80 8.28
C ALA A 33 -20.97 -10.22 7.21
N SER A 34 -21.75 -9.27 6.65
CA SER A 34 -22.63 -9.57 5.52
C SER A 34 -21.91 -9.69 4.17
N TYR A 35 -20.60 -9.42 4.10
CA TYR A 35 -19.80 -9.56 2.89
C TYR A 35 -19.24 -10.99 2.82
N ASP A 36 -20.03 -11.89 2.26
CA ASP A 36 -19.67 -13.31 2.09
C ASP A 36 -18.91 -13.57 0.78
N PHE A 37 -17.92 -12.73 0.49
CA PHE A 37 -17.05 -12.91 -0.68
C PHE A 37 -15.66 -12.37 -0.38
N TYR A 38 -14.66 -12.97 -1.03
CA TYR A 38 -13.28 -12.53 -0.90
C TYR A 38 -13.10 -11.09 -1.42
N ILE A 39 -12.54 -10.22 -0.57
CA ILE A 39 -12.19 -8.85 -0.93
C ILE A 39 -10.67 -8.79 -1.13
N PRO A 40 -10.17 -8.68 -2.38
CA PRO A 40 -8.74 -8.60 -2.61
C PRO A 40 -8.14 -7.34 -1.99
N ARG A 41 -6.85 -7.42 -1.66
CA ARG A 41 -6.09 -6.25 -1.22
C ARG A 41 -6.21 -5.12 -2.27
N ALA A 42 -6.65 -3.95 -1.82
CA ALA A 42 -6.74 -2.77 -2.68
C ALA A 42 -5.55 -1.82 -2.44
N ALA A 43 -4.80 -1.50 -3.49
CA ALA A 43 -3.77 -0.47 -3.44
C ALA A 43 -4.35 0.95 -3.43
N GLN A 44 -5.50 1.14 -4.08
CA GLN A 44 -6.23 2.40 -4.17
C GLN A 44 -7.70 2.14 -3.83
N ALA A 45 -8.40 3.13 -3.29
CA ALA A 45 -9.84 3.07 -3.24
C ALA A 45 -10.39 3.26 -4.66
N HIS A 46 -11.47 2.55 -5.02
CA HIS A 46 -12.22 2.84 -6.25
C HIS A 46 -13.11 4.09 -6.07
N ASN A 47 -12.55 5.14 -5.47
CA ASN A 47 -13.13 6.44 -5.23
C ASN A 47 -12.02 7.38 -4.73
N GLU A 48 -11.61 8.31 -5.59
CA GLU A 48 -10.51 9.25 -5.35
C GLU A 48 -10.78 10.14 -4.12
N TYR A 49 -12.04 10.55 -3.92
CA TYR A 49 -12.43 11.41 -2.81
C TYR A 49 -12.33 10.68 -1.47
N VAL A 50 -12.84 9.45 -1.40
CA VAL A 50 -12.74 8.61 -0.18
C VAL A 50 -11.27 8.36 0.15
N GLN A 51 -10.44 8.10 -0.85
CA GLN A 51 -9.02 7.90 -0.62
C GLN A 51 -8.33 9.15 -0.09
N ALA A 52 -8.56 10.31 -0.72
CA ALA A 52 -8.00 11.58 -0.26
C ALA A 52 -8.42 11.90 1.18
N ILE A 53 -9.68 11.62 1.55
CA ILE A 53 -10.17 11.78 2.93
C ILE A 53 -9.47 10.81 3.89
N ALA A 54 -9.27 9.55 3.47
CA ALA A 54 -8.59 8.54 4.28
C ALA A 54 -7.12 8.90 4.53
N GLU A 55 -6.42 9.41 3.51
CA GLU A 55 -4.98 9.69 3.56
C GLU A 55 -4.64 11.07 4.12
N LEU A 56 -5.48 12.10 3.90
CA LEU A 56 -5.18 13.49 4.24
C LEU A 56 -6.13 14.10 5.28
N GLY A 57 -7.17 13.38 5.70
CA GLY A 57 -8.11 13.85 6.72
C GLY A 57 -8.83 15.15 6.33
N ILE A 58 -9.03 16.02 7.32
CA ILE A 58 -9.72 17.31 7.14
C ILE A 58 -8.99 18.24 6.17
N LEU A 59 -7.65 18.18 6.13
CA LEU A 59 -6.86 18.97 5.19
C LEU A 59 -7.15 18.54 3.74
N GLY A 60 -7.28 17.24 3.51
CA GLY A 60 -7.72 16.68 2.23
C GLY A 60 -9.12 17.13 1.86
N ILE A 61 -10.07 17.09 2.81
CA ILE A 61 -11.45 17.56 2.60
C ILE A 61 -11.47 19.02 2.19
N LEU A 62 -10.77 19.89 2.95
CA LEU A 62 -10.73 21.32 2.67
C LEU A 62 -10.10 21.61 1.32
N ALA A 63 -9.02 20.92 0.96
CA ALA A 63 -8.38 21.06 -0.35
C ALA A 63 -9.31 20.61 -1.49
N LEU A 64 -9.98 19.47 -1.35
CA LEU A 64 -10.94 18.95 -2.32
C LEU A 64 -12.14 19.88 -2.50
N ILE A 65 -12.78 20.31 -1.42
CA ILE A 65 -13.91 21.24 -1.47
C ILE A 65 -13.47 22.57 -2.10
N SER A 66 -12.30 23.09 -1.70
CA SER A 66 -11.77 24.32 -2.28
C SER A 66 -11.56 24.17 -3.79
N PHE A 67 -11.00 23.06 -4.24
CA PHE A 67 -10.83 22.77 -5.66
C PHE A 67 -12.18 22.66 -6.40
N LEU A 68 -13.11 21.89 -5.86
CA LEU A 68 -14.45 21.67 -6.43
C LEU A 68 -15.31 22.94 -6.46
N VAL A 69 -15.02 23.94 -5.62
CA VAL A 69 -15.70 25.24 -5.64
C VAL A 69 -14.97 26.26 -6.52
N VAL A 70 -13.65 26.38 -6.37
CA VAL A 70 -12.86 27.39 -7.10
C VAL A 70 -12.84 27.10 -8.60
N LEU A 71 -12.73 25.84 -9.01
CA LEU A 71 -12.64 25.48 -10.42
C LEU A 71 -13.92 25.88 -11.19
N PRO A 72 -15.14 25.49 -10.80
CA PRO A 72 -16.36 25.92 -11.50
C PRO A 72 -16.54 27.44 -11.49
N LEU A 73 -16.23 28.11 -10.37
CA LEU A 73 -16.32 29.57 -10.29
C LEU A 73 -15.33 30.26 -11.25
N ALA A 74 -14.12 29.72 -11.39
CA ALA A 74 -13.11 30.22 -12.30
C ALA A 74 -13.54 30.01 -13.77
N VAL A 75 -14.05 28.82 -14.11
CA VAL A 75 -14.62 28.52 -15.44
C VAL A 75 -15.77 29.45 -15.76
N TRP A 76 -16.72 29.61 -14.83
CA TRP A 76 -17.89 30.48 -15.00
C TRP A 76 -17.51 31.94 -15.25
N ARG A 77 -16.56 32.47 -14.46
CA ARG A 77 -16.05 33.83 -14.68
C ARG A 77 -15.42 33.99 -16.05
N ARG A 78 -14.69 32.98 -16.52
CA ARG A 78 -14.03 32.98 -17.84
C ARG A 78 -15.06 32.97 -18.96
N LEU A 79 -16.07 32.10 -18.87
CA LEU A 79 -17.18 32.04 -19.83
C LEU A 79 -17.96 33.35 -19.92
N ARG A 80 -18.27 33.98 -18.79
CA ARG A 80 -19.04 35.25 -18.76
C ARG A 80 -18.28 36.44 -19.36
N ARG A 81 -16.95 36.40 -19.31
CA ARG A 81 -16.08 37.50 -19.72
C ARG A 81 -15.55 37.36 -21.14
N ASN A 82 -15.57 36.15 -21.70
CA ASN A 82 -15.16 35.94 -23.07
C ASN A 82 -16.32 36.27 -24.03
N ALA A 83 -16.13 37.26 -24.90
CA ALA A 83 -17.12 37.69 -25.87
C ALA A 83 -17.18 36.79 -27.11
N ASP A 84 -16.07 36.12 -27.44
CA ASP A 84 -15.97 35.25 -28.61
C ASP A 84 -16.74 33.94 -28.38
N GLU A 85 -17.50 33.51 -29.38
CA GLU A 85 -18.32 32.29 -29.28
C GLU A 85 -17.49 31.01 -29.42
N ALA A 86 -16.49 30.99 -30.31
CA ALA A 86 -15.62 29.85 -30.50
C ALA A 86 -14.77 29.61 -29.25
N ASP A 87 -14.23 30.68 -28.65
CA ASP A 87 -13.50 30.60 -27.39
C ASP A 87 -14.37 30.03 -26.25
N ARG A 88 -15.63 30.49 -26.15
CA ARG A 88 -16.56 29.98 -25.14
C ARG A 88 -16.84 28.49 -25.34
N LEU A 89 -16.95 28.04 -26.59
CA LEU A 89 -17.11 26.62 -26.91
C LEU A 89 -15.88 25.81 -26.48
N ASP A 90 -14.67 26.27 -26.79
CA ASP A 90 -13.43 25.61 -26.37
C ASP A 90 -13.32 25.50 -24.84
N ILE A 91 -13.61 26.58 -24.11
CA ILE A 91 -13.64 26.60 -22.64
C ILE A 91 -14.63 25.55 -22.11
N LEU A 92 -15.83 25.46 -22.70
CA LEU A 92 -16.83 24.45 -22.32
C LEU A 92 -16.35 23.03 -22.59
N LEU A 93 -15.68 22.78 -23.72
CA LEU A 93 -15.13 21.47 -24.06
C LEU A 93 -14.02 21.05 -23.08
N TYR A 94 -13.10 21.95 -22.74
CA TYR A 94 -12.07 21.67 -21.73
C TYR A 94 -12.67 21.45 -20.34
N ALA A 95 -13.64 22.27 -19.94
CA ALA A 95 -14.36 22.09 -18.68
C ALA A 95 -15.09 20.74 -18.63
N ALA A 96 -15.73 20.33 -19.72
CA ALA A 96 -16.38 19.03 -19.84
C ALA A 96 -15.39 17.88 -19.68
N GLY A 97 -14.18 18.00 -20.24
CA GLY A 97 -13.10 17.02 -20.04
C GLY A 97 -12.68 16.88 -18.56
N ILE A 98 -12.54 17.98 -17.84
CA ILE A 98 -12.24 17.94 -16.40
C ILE A 98 -13.43 17.37 -15.61
N VAL A 99 -14.67 17.74 -15.95
CA VAL A 99 -15.86 17.17 -15.31
C VAL A 99 -15.93 15.66 -15.53
N ALA A 100 -15.66 15.18 -16.74
CA ALA A 100 -15.61 13.74 -17.04
C ALA A 100 -14.58 13.02 -16.14
N PHE A 101 -13.39 13.60 -15.96
CA PHE A 101 -12.39 13.08 -15.03
C PHE A 101 -12.89 13.06 -13.57
N LEU A 102 -13.51 14.15 -13.10
CA LEU A 102 -14.02 14.26 -11.73
C LEU A 102 -15.18 13.29 -11.46
N VAL A 103 -16.04 13.05 -12.45
CA VAL A 103 -17.10 12.05 -12.36
C VAL A 103 -16.50 10.64 -12.35
N HIS A 104 -15.53 10.35 -13.23
CA HIS A 104 -14.86 9.05 -13.23
C HIS A 104 -14.14 8.77 -11.89
N ALA A 105 -13.60 9.81 -11.25
CA ALA A 105 -12.98 9.74 -9.93
C ALA A 105 -13.96 9.36 -8.78
N LEU A 106 -15.29 9.38 -9.01
CA LEU A 106 -16.27 8.89 -8.02
C LEU A 106 -16.28 7.36 -7.90
N VAL A 107 -15.89 6.66 -8.97
CA VAL A 107 -15.99 5.19 -9.08
C VAL A 107 -14.65 4.53 -9.39
N SER A 108 -13.59 5.32 -9.53
CA SER A 108 -12.25 4.90 -9.93
C SER A 108 -11.19 5.82 -9.32
N PHE A 109 -9.92 5.58 -9.64
CA PHE A 109 -8.74 6.30 -9.13
C PHE A 109 -7.89 6.94 -10.24
N PRO A 110 -8.46 7.72 -11.18
CA PRO A 110 -7.71 8.20 -12.33
C PRO A 110 -6.57 9.17 -11.97
N ALA A 111 -6.59 9.82 -10.79
CA ALA A 111 -5.47 10.68 -10.37
C ALA A 111 -4.22 9.88 -9.96
N HIS A 112 -4.36 8.57 -9.75
CA HIS A 112 -3.25 7.66 -9.48
C HIS A 112 -2.61 7.10 -10.76
N LEU A 113 -3.15 7.45 -11.93
CA LEU A 113 -2.58 7.10 -13.23
C LEU A 113 -1.84 8.32 -13.82
N PRO A 114 -0.53 8.21 -14.12
CA PRO A 114 0.24 9.33 -14.65
C PRO A 114 -0.35 9.93 -15.94
N ALA A 115 -0.86 9.08 -16.84
CA ALA A 115 -1.44 9.52 -18.11
C ALA A 115 -2.70 10.38 -17.92
N SER A 116 -3.63 9.93 -17.08
CA SER A 116 -4.87 10.66 -16.79
C SER A 116 -4.60 11.96 -16.04
N SER A 117 -3.68 11.95 -15.08
CA SER A 117 -3.25 13.16 -14.36
C SER A 117 -2.61 14.18 -15.30
N LEU A 118 -1.74 13.74 -16.21
CA LEU A 118 -1.12 14.60 -17.22
C LEU A 118 -2.18 15.20 -18.15
N ALA A 119 -3.15 14.40 -18.59
CA ALA A 119 -4.24 14.89 -19.43
C ALA A 119 -5.03 16.03 -18.75
N VAL A 120 -5.42 15.86 -17.48
CA VAL A 120 -6.13 16.91 -16.73
C VAL A 120 -5.26 18.15 -16.54
N LEU A 121 -3.96 18.00 -16.29
CA LEU A 121 -3.04 19.14 -16.17
C LEU A 121 -2.93 19.92 -17.48
N VAL A 122 -2.82 19.22 -18.62
CA VAL A 122 -2.79 19.84 -19.95
C VAL A 122 -4.11 20.55 -20.25
N ILE A 123 -5.25 19.88 -20.03
CA ILE A 123 -6.58 20.48 -20.23
C ILE A 123 -6.77 21.70 -19.32
N GLY A 124 -6.37 21.63 -18.06
CA GLY A 124 -6.41 22.76 -17.13
C GLY A 124 -5.52 23.92 -17.58
N GLY A 125 -4.32 23.62 -18.11
CA GLY A 125 -3.42 24.62 -18.69
C GLY A 125 -4.02 25.32 -19.91
N LEU A 126 -4.67 24.57 -20.81
CA LEU A 126 -5.38 25.13 -21.97
C LEU A 126 -6.58 25.96 -21.54
N LEU A 127 -7.41 25.44 -20.62
CA LEU A 127 -8.59 26.09 -20.07
C LEU A 127 -8.26 27.48 -19.49
N PHE A 128 -7.11 27.61 -18.81
CA PHE A 128 -6.65 28.86 -18.20
C PHE A 128 -5.55 29.58 -19.01
N SER A 129 -5.33 29.19 -20.27
CA SER A 129 -4.36 29.81 -21.18
C SER A 129 -4.78 31.23 -21.55
N ARG A 130 -3.82 32.15 -21.65
CA ARG A 130 -4.06 33.55 -22.08
C ARG A 130 -4.66 33.69 -23.48
N ALA A 131 -4.64 32.64 -24.30
CA ALA A 131 -5.32 32.60 -25.58
C ALA A 131 -6.80 33.00 -25.46
N TYR A 132 -7.46 32.59 -24.38
CA TYR A 132 -8.88 32.88 -24.12
C TYR A 132 -9.11 34.14 -23.25
N GLY A 133 -8.17 35.09 -23.28
CA GLY A 133 -8.21 36.36 -22.55
C GLY A 133 -7.44 36.39 -21.23
N GLU A 134 -6.97 37.59 -20.85
CA GLU A 134 -6.12 37.83 -19.68
C GLU A 134 -6.89 37.95 -18.35
N GLU A 135 -8.22 38.05 -18.41
CA GLU A 135 -9.05 38.48 -17.27
C GLU A 135 -9.16 37.46 -16.11
N SER A 136 -8.73 36.21 -16.30
CA SER A 136 -8.63 35.22 -15.20
C SER A 136 -7.20 34.99 -14.71
N THR A 137 -6.24 35.74 -15.23
CA THR A 137 -4.85 35.67 -14.76
C THR A 137 -4.67 36.65 -13.62
N VAL A 138 -4.16 36.18 -12.49
CA VAL A 138 -3.67 37.06 -11.42
C VAL A 138 -2.22 37.37 -11.76
N PRO A 139 -1.87 38.61 -12.19
CA PRO A 139 -0.50 38.92 -12.56
C PRO A 139 0.38 38.94 -11.31
N VAL A 140 1.10 37.84 -11.07
CA VAL A 140 2.12 37.78 -10.03
C VAL A 140 3.43 38.30 -10.61
N ARG A 141 3.79 39.55 -10.28
CA ARG A 141 5.09 40.13 -10.66
C ARG A 141 6.10 39.92 -9.52
N LEU A 142 6.97 38.93 -9.69
CA LEU A 142 8.13 38.75 -8.83
C LEU A 142 9.25 39.68 -9.30
N THR A 143 9.76 40.53 -8.40
CA THR A 143 10.89 41.43 -8.70
C THR A 143 11.93 41.39 -7.58
N GLY A 144 13.15 41.82 -7.88
CA GLY A 144 14.24 41.94 -6.92
C GLY A 144 14.51 40.64 -6.16
N TRP A 145 14.43 40.71 -4.83
CA TRP A 145 14.69 39.56 -3.95
C TRP A 145 13.63 38.46 -4.07
N GLY A 146 12.35 38.79 -4.29
CA GLY A 146 11.30 37.79 -4.43
C GLY A 146 11.50 36.87 -5.64
N MET A 147 11.96 37.41 -6.76
CA MET A 147 12.30 36.60 -7.95
C MET A 147 13.55 35.74 -7.70
N LYS A 148 14.59 36.29 -7.06
CA LYS A 148 15.79 35.53 -6.70
C LYS A 148 15.45 34.36 -5.77
N SER A 149 14.60 34.59 -4.77
CA SER A 149 14.14 33.55 -3.84
C SER A 149 13.27 32.49 -4.52
N ALA A 150 12.38 32.87 -5.43
CA ALA A 150 11.58 31.92 -6.20
C ALA A 150 12.44 31.03 -7.10
N ILE A 151 13.41 31.61 -7.82
CA ILE A 151 14.36 30.85 -8.65
C ILE A 151 15.15 29.90 -7.76
N ALA A 152 15.72 30.39 -6.65
CA ALA A 152 16.47 29.57 -5.71
C ALA A 152 15.63 28.41 -5.16
N ALA A 153 14.35 28.66 -4.82
CA ALA A 153 13.44 27.64 -4.32
C ALA A 153 13.13 26.58 -5.38
N VAL A 154 12.78 26.99 -6.62
CA VAL A 154 12.52 26.04 -7.71
C VAL A 154 13.76 25.22 -8.04
N THR A 155 14.94 25.85 -8.10
CA THR A 155 16.20 25.14 -8.30
C THR A 155 16.50 24.17 -7.17
N ALA A 156 16.29 24.58 -5.91
CA ALA A 156 16.51 23.71 -4.75
C ALA A 156 15.55 22.52 -4.73
N ILE A 157 14.27 22.73 -5.03
CA ILE A 157 13.26 21.66 -5.13
C ILE A 157 13.62 20.72 -6.29
N GLY A 158 13.96 21.27 -7.46
CA GLY A 158 14.36 20.50 -8.64
C GLY A 158 15.59 19.64 -8.37
N LEU A 159 16.66 20.21 -7.81
CA LEU A 159 17.87 19.48 -7.46
C LEU A 159 17.59 18.40 -6.40
N SER A 160 16.79 18.73 -5.37
CA SER A 160 16.43 17.77 -4.33
C SER A 160 15.65 16.59 -4.91
N ALA A 161 14.65 16.86 -5.75
CA ALA A 161 13.88 15.84 -6.46
C ALA A 161 14.76 14.99 -7.38
N SER A 162 15.68 15.62 -8.13
CA SER A 162 16.65 14.91 -8.98
C SER A 162 17.61 14.01 -8.18
N VAL A 163 18.12 14.48 -7.04
CA VAL A 163 18.98 13.68 -6.16
C VAL A 163 18.22 12.50 -5.57
N ILE A 164 16.99 12.71 -5.09
CA ILE A 164 16.14 11.63 -4.60
C ILE A 164 15.87 10.61 -5.71
N ALA A 165 15.49 11.07 -6.91
CA ALA A 165 15.21 10.19 -8.04
C ALA A 165 16.44 9.38 -8.50
N ALA A 166 17.62 10.02 -8.57
CA ALA A 166 18.85 9.33 -8.94
C ALA A 166 19.26 8.28 -7.90
N ARG A 167 19.13 8.60 -6.61
CA ARG A 167 19.40 7.65 -5.51
C ARG A 167 18.41 6.50 -5.49
N ASP A 168 17.12 6.77 -5.69
CA ASP A 168 16.08 5.75 -5.77
C ASP A 168 16.31 4.81 -6.97
N LEU A 169 16.72 5.36 -8.12
CA LEU A 169 17.10 4.56 -9.29
C LEU A 169 18.30 3.64 -9.00
N GLU A 170 19.37 4.16 -8.37
CA GLU A 170 20.50 3.32 -7.97
C GLU A 170 20.08 2.26 -6.95
N ALA A 171 19.23 2.63 -5.98
CA ALA A 171 18.70 1.70 -5.00
C ALA A 171 17.91 0.56 -5.66
N ASN A 172 17.07 0.87 -6.65
CA ASN A 172 16.29 -0.12 -7.41
C ASN A 172 17.20 -1.05 -8.22
N PHE A 173 18.26 -0.54 -8.84
CA PHE A 173 19.24 -1.36 -9.54
C PHE A 173 19.95 -2.33 -8.57
N LEU A 174 20.39 -1.84 -7.42
CA LEU A 174 21.01 -2.66 -6.38
C LEU A 174 20.04 -3.71 -5.81
N MET A 175 18.77 -3.34 -5.63
CA MET A 175 17.73 -4.29 -5.21
C MET A 175 17.59 -5.42 -6.24
N GLY A 176 17.51 -5.08 -7.54
CA GLY A 176 17.46 -6.07 -8.62
C GLY A 176 18.64 -7.05 -8.58
N LYS A 177 19.86 -6.52 -8.42
CA LYS A 177 21.08 -7.33 -8.26
C LYS A 177 21.04 -8.21 -7.00
N GLY A 178 20.53 -7.69 -5.88
CA GLY A 178 20.36 -8.45 -4.65
C GLY A 178 19.36 -9.61 -4.79
N ILE A 179 18.27 -9.41 -5.55
CA ILE A 179 17.29 -10.45 -5.86
C ILE A 179 17.92 -11.55 -6.73
N GLU A 180 18.71 -11.19 -7.74
CA GLU A 180 19.45 -12.15 -8.57
C GLU A 180 20.41 -12.99 -7.71
N GLN A 181 21.16 -12.34 -6.80
CA GLN A 181 22.06 -13.03 -5.88
C GLN A 181 21.31 -14.00 -4.94
N LEU A 182 20.11 -13.64 -4.47
CA LEU A 182 19.26 -14.55 -3.71
C LEU A 182 18.88 -15.80 -4.52
N GLN A 183 18.51 -15.63 -5.79
CA GLN A 183 18.13 -16.73 -6.67
C GLN A 183 19.31 -17.67 -6.95
N LEU A 184 20.53 -17.14 -7.00
CA LEU A 184 21.77 -17.91 -7.15
C LEU A 184 22.28 -18.53 -5.83
N GLY A 185 21.56 -18.36 -4.72
CA GLY A 185 21.96 -18.87 -3.40
C GLY A 185 23.11 -18.11 -2.74
N GLN A 186 23.49 -16.95 -3.29
CA GLN A 186 24.59 -16.11 -2.79
C GLN A 186 24.12 -15.20 -1.65
N TYR A 187 23.62 -15.78 -0.56
CA TYR A 187 22.88 -15.05 0.48
C TYR A 187 23.68 -13.94 1.17
N SER A 188 24.97 -14.16 1.48
CA SER A 188 25.82 -13.13 2.11
C SER A 188 26.07 -11.94 1.18
N THR A 189 26.32 -12.19 -0.11
CA THR A 189 26.49 -11.13 -1.10
C THR A 189 25.17 -10.37 -1.31
N ALA A 190 24.05 -11.09 -1.37
CA ALA A 190 22.72 -10.50 -1.47
C ALA A 190 22.43 -9.56 -0.29
N GLU A 191 22.71 -10.01 0.94
CA GLU A 191 22.52 -9.22 2.15
C GLU A 191 23.29 -7.88 2.09
N GLN A 192 24.58 -7.92 1.70
CA GLN A 192 25.40 -6.72 1.55
C GLN A 192 24.87 -5.76 0.48
N THR A 193 24.46 -6.30 -0.67
CA THR A 193 23.91 -5.52 -1.79
C THR A 193 22.58 -4.87 -1.40
N LEU A 194 21.69 -5.62 -0.74
CA LEU A 194 20.38 -5.14 -0.29
C LEU A 194 20.51 -4.09 0.83
N LYS A 195 21.45 -4.26 1.77
CA LYS A 195 21.79 -3.22 2.74
C LYS A 195 22.27 -1.93 2.06
N ARG A 196 23.04 -2.03 0.97
CA ARG A 196 23.46 -0.85 0.18
C ARG A 196 22.27 -0.20 -0.53
N SER A 197 21.37 -0.99 -1.11
CA SER A 197 20.12 -0.50 -1.71
C SER A 197 19.31 0.32 -0.69
N ILE A 198 19.07 -0.23 0.51
CA ILE A 198 18.32 0.45 1.59
C ILE A 198 18.95 1.78 2.02
N ARG A 199 20.28 1.92 1.98
CA ARG A 199 20.96 3.19 2.31
C ARG A 199 20.70 4.30 1.29
N LEU A 200 20.43 3.94 0.04
CA LEU A 200 20.17 4.89 -1.04
C LEU A 200 18.69 5.18 -1.22
N ASP A 201 17.83 4.20 -0.93
CA ASP A 201 16.39 4.27 -1.08
C ASP A 201 15.76 5.28 -0.10
N PHE A 202 14.94 6.19 -0.62
CA PHE A 202 14.16 7.12 0.20
C PHE A 202 13.00 6.42 0.92
N ALA A 203 12.47 5.36 0.33
CA ALA A 203 11.36 4.57 0.85
C ALA A 203 11.55 3.07 0.52
N PRO A 204 12.46 2.36 1.24
CA PRO A 204 12.71 0.94 1.04
C PRO A 204 11.47 0.11 1.35
N ARG A 205 10.77 -0.28 0.28
CA ARG A 205 9.50 -1.03 0.30
C ARG A 205 9.76 -2.52 0.47
N GLN A 206 9.81 -3.22 -0.66
CA GLN A 206 10.05 -4.66 -0.78
C GLN A 206 11.51 -5.05 -0.54
N THR A 207 12.45 -4.09 -0.53
CA THR A 207 13.86 -4.35 -0.22
C THR A 207 14.05 -4.95 1.17
N TYR A 208 13.22 -4.57 2.16
CA TYR A 208 13.24 -5.20 3.48
C TYR A 208 12.83 -6.67 3.43
N TYR A 209 11.86 -7.04 2.59
CA TYR A 209 11.44 -8.42 2.41
C TYR A 209 12.58 -9.28 1.84
N TYR A 210 13.26 -8.79 0.80
CA TYR A 210 14.40 -9.51 0.22
C TYR A 210 15.57 -9.60 1.19
N LEU A 211 15.86 -8.53 1.94
CA LEU A 211 16.91 -8.56 2.96
C LEU A 211 16.58 -9.58 4.05
N ALA A 212 15.35 -9.56 4.57
CA ALA A 212 14.89 -10.52 5.57
C ALA A 212 14.99 -11.96 5.07
N SER A 213 14.64 -12.21 3.80
CA SER A 213 14.79 -13.52 3.17
C SER A 213 16.25 -13.95 3.05
N ALA A 214 17.18 -13.05 2.72
CA ALA A 214 18.62 -13.34 2.72
C ALA A 214 19.10 -13.74 4.13
N GLN A 215 18.70 -12.97 5.13
CA GLN A 215 19.07 -13.15 6.53
C GLN A 215 18.51 -14.46 7.10
N ALA A 216 17.25 -14.78 6.80
CA ALA A 216 16.64 -16.05 7.19
C ALA A 216 17.39 -17.26 6.61
N ARG A 217 17.91 -17.16 5.37
CA ARG A 217 18.73 -18.21 4.74
C ARG A 217 20.15 -18.31 5.33
N LEU A 218 20.66 -17.22 5.91
CA LEU A 218 21.93 -17.19 6.64
C LEU A 218 21.80 -17.65 8.11
N GLY A 219 20.58 -17.84 8.61
CA GLY A 219 20.32 -18.17 10.01
C GLY A 219 20.23 -16.95 10.94
N GLU A 220 20.27 -15.74 10.39
CA GLU A 220 20.12 -14.45 11.10
C GLU A 220 18.64 -14.15 11.35
N TYR A 221 18.00 -15.00 12.16
CA TYR A 221 16.54 -15.02 12.30
C TYR A 221 15.97 -13.78 13.00
N ASP A 222 16.71 -13.19 13.95
CA ASP A 222 16.24 -12.03 14.71
C ASP A 222 16.23 -10.76 13.83
N GLU A 223 17.26 -10.58 13.01
CA GLU A 223 17.34 -9.53 12.00
C GLU A 223 16.30 -9.73 10.90
N ALA A 224 16.10 -10.97 10.45
CA ALA A 224 15.07 -11.31 9.47
C ALA A 224 13.67 -10.94 9.99
N LEU A 225 13.33 -11.33 11.22
CA LEU A 225 12.06 -10.96 11.86
C LEU A 225 11.89 -9.44 11.98
N ALA A 226 12.95 -8.72 12.37
CA ALA A 226 12.91 -7.26 12.46
C ALA A 226 12.63 -6.61 11.08
N ASN A 227 13.25 -7.11 10.02
CA ASN A 227 13.05 -6.59 8.66
C ASN A 227 11.70 -7.01 8.06
N TYR A 228 11.21 -8.23 8.30
CA TYR A 228 9.84 -8.61 7.94
C TYR A 228 8.80 -7.74 8.64
N LYS A 229 9.00 -7.44 9.93
CA LYS A 229 8.10 -6.54 10.68
C LYS A 229 8.08 -5.12 10.10
N ARG A 230 9.20 -4.62 9.58
CA ARG A 230 9.26 -3.32 8.88
C ARG A 230 8.40 -3.31 7.61
N CYS A 231 8.26 -4.43 6.92
CA CYS A 231 7.39 -4.54 5.74
C CYS A 231 5.93 -4.17 6.08
N PHE A 232 5.40 -4.46 7.26
CA PHE A 232 4.04 -4.07 7.64
C PHE A 232 3.76 -2.56 7.56
N THR A 233 4.80 -1.73 7.53
CA THR A 233 4.70 -0.28 7.39
C THR A 233 5.21 0.27 6.06
N ARG A 234 5.71 -0.59 5.16
CA ARG A 234 6.43 -0.18 3.93
C ARG A 234 6.02 -0.97 2.68
N PHE A 235 5.66 -2.23 2.86
CA PHE A 235 5.24 -3.19 1.84
C PHE A 235 4.35 -4.26 2.49
N VAL A 236 3.03 -4.10 2.36
CA VAL A 236 2.07 -5.00 3.03
C VAL A 236 1.49 -5.97 2.03
N ASP A 237 2.13 -7.11 1.85
CA ASP A 237 1.55 -8.25 1.15
C ASP A 237 1.03 -9.27 2.18
N GLU A 238 -0.09 -9.95 1.88
CA GLU A 238 -0.67 -10.94 2.80
C GLU A 238 0.32 -12.07 3.09
N SER A 239 1.15 -12.45 2.11
CA SER A 239 2.21 -13.46 2.28
C SER A 239 3.30 -13.07 3.29
N VAL A 240 3.52 -11.76 3.50
CA VAL A 240 4.52 -11.28 4.47
C VAL A 240 4.08 -11.59 5.90
N TYR A 241 2.77 -11.55 6.19
CA TYR A 241 2.23 -11.94 7.49
C TYR A 241 2.46 -13.44 7.74
N LEU A 242 2.21 -14.29 6.73
CA LEU A 242 2.48 -15.73 6.82
C LEU A 242 3.96 -16.01 7.11
N ILE A 243 4.86 -15.43 6.31
CA ILE A 243 6.30 -15.67 6.44
C ILE A 243 6.83 -15.18 7.79
N TYR A 244 6.36 -14.01 8.23
CA TYR A 244 6.71 -13.49 9.55
C TYR A 244 6.20 -14.39 10.67
N ALA A 245 4.93 -14.83 10.61
CA ALA A 245 4.32 -15.66 11.63
C ALA A 245 4.96 -17.05 11.72
N ASP A 246 5.24 -17.69 10.59
CA ASP A 246 5.92 -18.98 10.54
C ASP A 246 7.32 -18.90 11.16
N LEU A 247 8.10 -17.90 10.74
CA LEU A 247 9.43 -17.68 11.30
C LEU A 247 9.35 -17.36 12.80
N ALA A 248 8.42 -16.50 13.23
CA ALA A 248 8.23 -16.15 14.64
C ALA A 248 7.86 -17.38 15.49
N THR A 249 6.98 -18.25 14.97
CA THR A 249 6.57 -19.51 15.62
C THR A 249 7.76 -20.46 15.78
N SER A 250 8.58 -20.62 14.74
CA SER A 250 9.77 -21.47 14.79
C SER A 250 10.82 -20.98 15.81
N ARG A 251 10.85 -19.67 16.06
CA ARG A 251 11.74 -19.01 17.02
C ARG A 251 11.15 -18.87 18.44
N GLY A 252 9.95 -19.40 18.67
CA GLY A 252 9.28 -19.34 19.98
C GLY A 252 8.76 -17.95 20.34
N ARG A 253 8.62 -17.04 19.37
CA ARG A 253 8.00 -15.72 19.55
C ARG A 253 6.49 -15.83 19.33
N THR A 254 5.85 -16.66 20.14
CA THR A 254 4.47 -17.13 19.95
C THR A 254 3.46 -15.98 19.92
N GLU A 255 3.58 -15.00 20.81
CA GLU A 255 2.69 -13.83 20.86
C GLU A 255 2.77 -12.97 19.57
N GLU A 256 3.98 -12.74 19.05
CA GLU A 256 4.17 -11.98 17.80
C GLU A 256 3.60 -12.76 16.60
N ALA A 257 3.77 -14.08 16.58
CA ALA A 257 3.22 -14.95 15.54
C ALA A 257 1.69 -14.95 15.58
N ARG A 258 1.10 -15.13 16.76
CA ARG A 258 -0.34 -15.13 17.00
C ARG A 258 -0.98 -13.84 16.52
N ALA A 259 -0.46 -12.69 16.94
CA ALA A 259 -0.99 -11.39 16.52
C ALA A 259 -0.97 -11.20 14.99
N ALA A 260 0.05 -11.75 14.30
CA ALA A 260 0.13 -11.67 12.85
C ALA A 260 -0.87 -12.61 12.15
N VAL A 261 -1.04 -13.84 12.64
CA VAL A 261 -2.01 -14.82 12.11
C VAL A 261 -3.44 -14.37 12.36
N GLU A 262 -3.77 -13.94 13.58
CA GLU A 262 -5.10 -13.44 13.93
C GLU A 262 -5.51 -12.26 13.05
N LEU A 263 -4.60 -11.30 12.84
CA LEU A 263 -4.87 -10.17 11.96
C LEU A 263 -5.09 -10.63 10.51
N LEU A 264 -4.27 -11.56 10.03
CA LEU A 264 -4.37 -12.08 8.66
C LEU A 264 -5.71 -12.81 8.46
N LEU A 265 -6.08 -13.73 9.35
CA LEU A 265 -7.34 -14.47 9.31
C LEU A 265 -8.56 -13.55 9.46
N ALA A 266 -8.51 -12.59 10.39
CA ALA A 266 -9.57 -11.60 10.57
C ALA A 266 -9.76 -10.72 9.33
N SER A 267 -8.73 -10.61 8.47
CA SER A 267 -8.83 -9.91 7.20
C SER A 267 -9.52 -10.72 6.10
N HIS A 268 -9.89 -12.00 6.32
CA HIS A 268 -10.44 -12.92 5.32
C HIS A 268 -9.56 -12.94 4.06
N PRO A 269 -8.36 -13.56 4.14
CA PRO A 269 -7.46 -13.68 3.01
C PRO A 269 -8.04 -14.68 1.99
N ASP A 270 -7.35 -14.90 0.86
CA ASP A 270 -7.79 -15.95 -0.04
C ASP A 270 -7.64 -17.34 0.59
N ARG A 271 -8.32 -18.34 0.02
CA ARG A 271 -8.37 -19.71 0.57
C ARG A 271 -7.00 -20.35 0.74
N GLU A 272 -6.04 -20.09 -0.15
CA GLU A 272 -4.70 -20.67 -0.07
C GLU A 272 -3.93 -20.05 1.11
N ILE A 273 -3.98 -18.72 1.26
CA ILE A 273 -3.37 -18.01 2.38
C ILE A 273 -4.04 -18.38 3.70
N GLU A 274 -5.37 -18.51 3.72
CA GLU A 274 -6.14 -18.93 4.90
C GLU A 274 -5.73 -20.33 5.39
N THR A 275 -5.63 -21.29 4.46
CA THR A 275 -5.20 -22.66 4.77
C THR A 275 -3.82 -22.68 5.42
N LYS A 276 -2.87 -21.90 4.88
CA LYS A 276 -1.51 -21.76 5.43
C LYS A 276 -1.52 -21.04 6.79
N ALA A 277 -2.36 -20.02 6.96
CA ALA A 277 -2.49 -19.28 8.21
C ALA A 277 -3.04 -20.17 9.34
N ARG A 278 -4.09 -20.96 9.08
CA ARG A 278 -4.64 -21.95 10.04
C ARG A 278 -3.63 -23.05 10.39
N TYR A 279 -2.80 -23.47 9.43
CA TYR A 279 -1.70 -24.39 9.73
C TYR A 279 -0.66 -23.78 10.68
N ILE A 280 -0.32 -22.50 10.51
CA ILE A 280 0.56 -21.78 11.45
C ILE A 280 -0.13 -21.65 12.82
N GLU A 281 -1.45 -21.39 12.87
CA GLU A 281 -2.23 -21.36 14.11
C GLU A 281 -2.14 -22.69 14.88
N ALA A 282 -2.27 -23.83 14.20
CA ALA A 282 -2.06 -25.14 14.81
C ALA A 282 -0.61 -25.29 15.35
N ASN A 283 0.39 -24.84 14.61
CA ASN A 283 1.78 -24.86 15.08
C ASN A 283 2.04 -23.94 16.29
N ILE A 284 1.34 -22.81 16.38
CA ILE A 284 1.35 -21.92 17.54
C ILE A 284 0.75 -22.65 18.74
N ALA A 285 -0.41 -23.29 18.61
CA ALA A 285 -1.03 -24.09 19.66
C ALA A 285 -0.10 -25.21 20.15
N LEU A 286 0.61 -25.90 19.24
CA LEU A 286 1.63 -26.89 19.60
C LEU A 286 2.78 -26.31 20.43
N LYS A 287 3.24 -25.10 20.12
CA LYS A 287 4.29 -24.42 20.90
C LYS A 287 3.82 -24.06 22.31
N GLU A 288 2.53 -23.88 22.50
CA GLU A 288 1.91 -23.61 23.81
C GLU A 288 1.53 -24.88 24.57
N ASN A 289 1.78 -26.06 23.99
CA ASN A 289 1.37 -27.38 24.49
C ASN A 289 -0.16 -27.59 24.48
N ASP A 290 -0.91 -26.80 23.72
CA ASP A 290 -2.31 -27.07 23.43
C ASP A 290 -2.41 -28.08 22.26
N TYR A 291 -2.14 -29.34 22.59
CA TYR A 291 -2.17 -30.43 21.61
C TYR A 291 -3.58 -30.72 21.10
N ASN A 292 -4.61 -30.55 21.92
CA ASN A 292 -5.97 -30.86 21.51
C ASN A 292 -6.48 -29.80 20.54
N GLY A 293 -6.30 -28.50 20.86
CA GLY A 293 -6.64 -27.42 19.93
C GLY A 293 -5.88 -27.52 18.61
N ALA A 294 -4.59 -27.91 18.66
CA ALA A 294 -3.82 -28.16 17.43
C ALA A 294 -4.38 -29.32 16.59
N ILE A 295 -4.78 -30.44 17.21
CA ILE A 295 -5.40 -31.58 16.51
C ILE A 295 -6.71 -31.14 15.86
N ASP A 296 -7.58 -30.46 16.60
CA ASP A 296 -8.89 -30.01 16.11
C ASP A 296 -8.74 -29.14 14.86
N ILE A 297 -7.81 -28.17 14.86
CA ILE A 297 -7.52 -27.31 13.70
C ILE A 297 -7.00 -28.14 12.52
N LEU A 298 -6.10 -29.09 12.76
CA LEU A 298 -5.49 -29.90 11.70
C LEU A 298 -6.48 -30.89 11.08
N GLU A 299 -7.37 -31.49 11.87
CA GLU A 299 -8.44 -32.36 11.39
C GLU A 299 -9.44 -31.59 10.52
N GLU A 300 -9.81 -30.37 10.96
CA GLU A 300 -10.65 -29.48 10.17
C GLU A 300 -9.96 -29.08 8.84
N LEU A 301 -8.66 -28.78 8.87
CA LEU A 301 -7.87 -28.50 7.66
C LEU A 301 -7.82 -29.68 6.68
N VAL A 302 -7.69 -30.91 7.19
CA VAL A 302 -7.74 -32.13 6.39
C VAL A 302 -9.13 -32.34 5.77
N SER A 303 -10.19 -32.04 6.53
CA SER A 303 -11.57 -32.13 6.05
C SER A 303 -11.84 -31.10 4.93
N ASP A 304 -11.43 -29.85 5.14
CA ASP A 304 -11.65 -28.75 4.20
C ASP A 304 -10.78 -28.86 2.94
N ASN A 305 -9.54 -29.34 3.10
CA ASN A 305 -8.54 -29.43 2.05
C ASN A 305 -7.77 -30.77 2.12
N PRO A 306 -8.35 -31.87 1.61
CA PRO A 306 -7.74 -33.22 1.69
C PRO A 306 -6.37 -33.38 1.01
N ASN A 307 -5.97 -32.42 0.18
CA ASN A 307 -4.67 -32.43 -0.50
C ASN A 307 -3.60 -31.62 0.24
N PHE A 308 -3.90 -31.04 1.41
CA PHE A 308 -2.94 -30.23 2.15
C PHE A 308 -2.03 -31.12 3.00
N GLU A 309 -0.90 -31.54 2.44
CA GLU A 309 -0.03 -32.58 3.01
C GLU A 309 0.55 -32.21 4.37
N LEU A 310 0.79 -30.90 4.59
CA LEU A 310 1.34 -30.39 5.84
C LEU A 310 0.42 -30.67 7.04
N ALA A 311 -0.90 -30.71 6.87
CA ALA A 311 -1.80 -31.03 7.98
C ALA A 311 -1.68 -32.49 8.42
N TYR A 312 -1.57 -33.43 7.47
CA TYR A 312 -1.33 -34.85 7.77
C TYR A 312 0.02 -35.06 8.47
N ILE A 313 1.07 -34.37 8.01
CA ILE A 313 2.39 -34.41 8.65
C ILE A 313 2.30 -33.87 10.08
N GLY A 314 1.57 -32.77 10.29
CA GLY A 314 1.29 -32.19 11.61
C GLY A 314 0.63 -33.19 12.56
N LEU A 315 -0.48 -33.81 12.13
CA LEU A 315 -1.20 -34.82 12.91
C LEU A 315 -0.33 -36.03 13.25
N GLY A 316 0.39 -36.57 12.25
CA GLY A 316 1.30 -37.69 12.45
C GLY A 316 2.38 -37.39 13.49
N ASN A 317 2.98 -36.19 13.44
CA ASN A 317 3.97 -35.76 14.43
C ASN A 317 3.39 -35.68 15.84
N ILE A 318 2.15 -35.19 16.00
CA ILE A 318 1.48 -35.10 17.30
C ILE A 318 1.17 -36.49 17.85
N PHE A 319 0.59 -37.38 17.04
CA PHE A 319 0.24 -38.73 17.47
C PHE A 319 1.48 -39.55 17.85
N LEU A 320 2.56 -39.45 17.06
CA LEU A 320 3.85 -40.07 17.39
C LEU A 320 4.42 -39.54 18.72
N ALA A 321 4.39 -38.21 18.93
CA ALA A 321 4.89 -37.61 20.16
C ALA A 321 4.08 -38.03 21.40
N ARG A 322 2.78 -38.30 21.25
CA ARG A 322 1.88 -38.69 22.35
C ARG A 322 1.67 -40.21 22.48
N GLY A 323 2.30 -41.03 21.64
CA GLY A 323 2.13 -42.48 21.64
C GLY A 323 0.70 -42.93 21.31
N MET A 324 -0.07 -42.10 20.61
CA MET A 324 -1.43 -42.43 20.17
C MET A 324 -1.40 -43.26 18.89
N PRO A 325 -2.38 -44.15 18.67
CA PRO A 325 -2.51 -44.83 17.40
C PRO A 325 -2.75 -43.82 16.28
N VAL A 326 -1.97 -43.93 15.21
CA VAL A 326 -2.20 -43.16 13.98
C VAL A 326 -3.40 -43.78 13.29
N ASN A 327 -4.58 -43.20 13.50
CA ASN A 327 -5.77 -43.58 12.76
C ASN A 327 -5.69 -42.89 11.40
N ALA A 328 -5.36 -43.66 10.37
CA ALA A 328 -5.25 -43.21 8.98
C ALA A 328 -6.63 -42.88 8.39
#